data_AF-A0A2D5CRG5-F1
#
_entry.id   AF-A0A2D5CRG5-F1
#
_cell.length_a   1.000
_cell.length_b   1.000
_cell.length_c   1.000
_cell.angle_alpha   90.00
_cell.angle_beta   90.00
_cell.angle_gamma   90.00
#
_symmetry.space_group_name_H-M   'P 1'
#
loop_
_entity.id
_entity.type
_entity.pdbx_description
1 polymer ?
#
loop_
_entity_poly.entity_id
_entity_poly.type
_entity_poly.pdbx_seq_one_letter_code
_entity_poly.pdbx_strand_id
1 'polypeptide(L)'
;MTVLGGLGAVYSADHSRHGIYLGLKARHCYATTGACLYLEMNVNGHRMGDSAETSGPLAISGQVHGTAPINYIALFNHSREVTRFVPAPQVHHPNLVRIIWSGATHQDRGRFMSWDGGLQISEGRIKAAQPLNIYTAKYGIDQWSETHAQWRSVTSGQEEGILLEVEASNDAVITFSAGPARFSFTLGEVRAAERRWDFGGLEQYVTVSTQHSDGGPLDFSFNYVDEPSQLGEQAYWVRIVQNDFHRAWSSPIYLTVS
;
A
#
# COMPACT_ATOMS: atom_id res chain seq x y z
N MET A 1 6.63 16.45 8.33
CA MET A 1 7.06 15.04 8.29
C MET A 1 8.00 14.89 7.10
N THR A 2 9.14 14.24 7.26
CA THR A 2 10.21 14.20 6.24
C THR A 2 10.03 12.96 5.36
N VAL A 3 10.38 13.04 4.07
CA VAL A 3 10.48 11.86 3.21
C VAL A 3 11.43 10.86 3.85
N LEU A 4 10.94 9.65 4.16
CA LEU A 4 11.78 8.58 4.65
C LEU A 4 12.44 7.88 3.46
N GLY A 5 13.76 7.73 3.52
CA GLY A 5 14.48 6.87 2.57
C GLY A 5 14.14 5.41 2.84
N GLY A 6 14.05 4.60 1.78
CA GLY A 6 13.82 3.16 1.94
C GLY A 6 14.90 2.52 2.82
N LEU A 7 14.49 1.60 3.69
CA LEU A 7 15.39 0.86 4.57
C LEU A 7 15.49 -0.59 4.12
N GLY A 8 16.69 -1.17 4.25
CA GLY A 8 16.90 -2.61 4.16
C GLY A 8 17.17 -3.16 5.55
N ALA A 9 16.42 -4.17 5.96
CA ALA A 9 16.66 -4.94 7.17
C ALA A 9 17.29 -6.28 6.79
N VAL A 10 18.34 -6.68 7.52
CA VAL A 10 19.14 -7.86 7.21
C VAL A 10 19.24 -8.71 8.46
N TYR A 11 18.85 -9.97 8.35
CA TYR A 11 19.11 -10.95 9.38
C TYR A 11 20.58 -11.34 9.32
N SER A 12 21.28 -11.14 10.42
CA SER A 12 22.70 -11.46 10.54
C SER A 12 22.99 -12.14 11.86
N ALA A 13 24.01 -13.00 11.88
CA ALA A 13 24.51 -13.65 13.09
C ALA A 13 25.22 -12.65 14.03
N ASP A 14 25.74 -11.54 13.48
CA ASP A 14 26.43 -10.48 14.22
C ASP A 14 26.25 -9.11 13.55
N HIS A 15 26.59 -8.03 14.25
CA HIS A 15 26.47 -6.66 13.73
C HIS A 15 27.73 -6.19 12.99
N SER A 16 28.58 -7.09 12.52
CA SER A 16 29.74 -6.76 11.71
C SER A 16 29.36 -6.54 10.25
N ARG A 17 30.20 -5.81 9.51
CA ARG A 17 30.04 -5.65 8.06
C ARG A 17 30.04 -7.00 7.33
N HIS A 18 30.83 -7.96 7.81
CA HIS A 18 30.92 -9.28 7.20
C HIS A 18 29.63 -10.07 7.44
N GLY A 19 29.11 -10.07 8.67
CA GLY A 19 27.82 -10.68 8.99
C GLY A 19 26.69 -10.10 8.16
N ILE A 20 26.60 -8.77 8.05
CA ILE A 20 25.57 -8.10 7.23
C ILE A 20 25.72 -8.48 5.76
N TYR A 21 26.96 -8.51 5.24
CA TYR A 21 27.23 -8.94 3.86
C TYR A 21 26.77 -10.38 3.61
N LEU A 22 27.01 -11.30 4.55
CA LEU A 22 26.57 -12.68 4.42
C LEU A 22 25.04 -12.80 4.43
N GLY A 23 24.35 -12.08 5.32
CA GLY A 23 22.88 -12.05 5.36
C GLY A 23 22.27 -11.52 4.06
N LEU A 24 22.81 -10.42 3.53
CA LEU A 24 22.40 -9.90 2.22
C LEU A 24 22.68 -10.88 1.08
N LYS A 25 23.86 -11.52 1.08
CA LYS A 25 24.22 -12.52 0.06
C LYS A 25 23.29 -13.73 0.08
N ALA A 26 22.82 -14.13 1.27
CA ALA A 26 21.82 -15.17 1.46
C ALA A 26 20.38 -14.70 1.20
N ARG A 27 20.17 -13.41 0.90
CA ARG A 27 18.85 -12.77 0.78
C ARG A 27 18.01 -12.88 2.05
N HIS A 28 18.63 -13.05 3.22
CA HIS A 28 17.95 -13.05 4.50
C HIS A 28 17.64 -11.61 4.91
N CYS A 29 16.77 -10.96 4.13
CA CYS A 29 16.47 -9.55 4.27
C CYS A 29 15.04 -9.21 3.88
N TYR A 30 14.64 -7.99 4.18
CA TYR A 30 13.41 -7.37 3.69
C TYR A 30 13.65 -5.87 3.52
N ALA A 31 12.80 -5.22 2.74
CA ALA A 31 12.89 -3.79 2.49
C ALA A 31 11.61 -3.07 2.92
N THR A 32 11.73 -1.83 3.35
CA THR A 32 10.60 -0.97 3.73
C THR A 32 10.65 0.36 2.99
N THR A 33 9.52 1.07 2.91
CA THR A 33 9.47 2.46 2.43
C THR A 33 9.95 3.48 3.45
N GLY A 34 10.78 3.07 4.42
CA GLY A 34 11.40 3.93 5.41
C GLY A 34 10.87 3.76 6.83
N ALA A 35 9.72 3.11 7.01
CA ALA A 35 9.24 2.70 8.32
C ALA A 35 10.14 1.61 8.93
N CYS A 36 10.51 1.77 10.19
CA CYS A 36 11.27 0.77 10.96
C CYS A 36 10.38 -0.37 11.47
N LEU A 37 9.67 -1.04 10.58
CA LEU A 37 8.82 -2.19 10.92
C LEU A 37 9.62 -3.50 10.94
N TYR A 38 9.15 -4.46 11.75
CA TYR A 38 9.65 -5.83 11.75
C TYR A 38 8.81 -6.72 10.84
N LEU A 39 9.47 -7.59 10.09
CA LEU A 39 8.82 -8.59 9.24
C LEU A 39 9.62 -9.88 9.27
N GLU A 40 8.93 -10.99 9.55
CA GLU A 40 9.43 -12.35 9.41
C GLU A 40 8.39 -13.23 8.71
N MET A 41 8.87 -14.15 7.88
CA MET A 41 8.07 -15.18 7.23
C MET A 41 8.88 -16.48 7.13
N ASN A 42 8.19 -17.60 7.29
CA ASN A 42 8.72 -18.94 7.12
C ASN A 42 7.76 -19.80 6.29
N VAL A 43 8.31 -20.73 5.50
CA VAL A 43 7.56 -21.80 4.83
C VAL A 43 8.20 -23.14 5.13
N ASN A 44 7.46 -24.06 5.76
CA ASN A 44 7.98 -25.39 6.17
C ASN A 44 9.31 -25.33 6.95
N GLY A 45 9.53 -24.26 7.73
CA GLY A 45 10.76 -24.04 8.50
C GLY A 45 11.91 -23.38 7.73
N HIS A 46 11.75 -23.12 6.43
CA HIS A 46 12.67 -22.30 5.64
C HIS A 46 12.34 -20.82 5.81
N ARG A 47 13.37 -19.98 5.90
CA ARG A 47 13.23 -18.55 6.16
C ARG A 47 13.31 -17.72 4.88
N MET A 48 12.92 -16.44 4.99
CA MET A 48 13.04 -15.45 3.90
C MET A 48 14.43 -15.49 3.25
N GLY A 49 14.49 -15.69 1.94
CA GLY A 49 15.72 -15.75 1.14
C GLY A 49 16.24 -17.16 0.83
N ASP A 50 15.80 -18.18 1.58
CA ASP A 50 16.24 -19.56 1.39
C ASP A 50 15.86 -20.13 0.02
N SER A 51 16.60 -21.16 -0.38
CA SER A 51 16.32 -22.01 -1.54
C SER A 51 16.42 -23.47 -1.09
N ALA A 52 15.35 -24.24 -1.20
CA ALA A 52 15.29 -25.61 -0.69
C ALA A 52 14.31 -26.50 -1.47
N GLU A 53 14.46 -27.81 -1.31
CA GLU A 53 13.48 -28.81 -1.75
C GLU A 53 12.46 -29.04 -0.61
N THR A 54 11.20 -29.27 -0.95
CA THR A 54 10.13 -29.54 0.03
C THR A 54 9.08 -30.49 -0.55
N SER A 55 8.26 -31.07 0.32
CA SER A 55 7.11 -31.88 -0.08
C SER A 55 5.86 -31.54 0.74
N GLY A 56 4.71 -31.97 0.22
CA GLY A 56 3.41 -31.81 0.89
C GLY A 56 2.86 -30.38 0.86
N PRO A 57 1.77 -30.12 1.60
CA PRO A 57 1.24 -28.78 1.77
C PRO A 57 2.29 -27.85 2.37
N LEU A 58 2.32 -26.62 1.90
CA LEU A 58 3.29 -25.62 2.31
C LEU A 58 2.71 -24.79 3.45
N ALA A 59 3.16 -25.08 4.67
CA ALA A 59 2.78 -24.35 5.86
C ALA A 59 3.56 -23.03 5.94
N ILE A 60 2.86 -21.93 5.73
CA ILE A 60 3.36 -20.57 5.68
C ILE A 60 2.95 -19.86 6.97
N SER A 61 3.92 -19.25 7.65
CA SER A 61 3.68 -18.45 8.84
C SER A 61 4.50 -17.17 8.81
N GLY A 62 4.05 -16.15 9.50
CA GLY A 62 4.81 -14.92 9.63
C GLY A 62 4.34 -14.02 10.76
N GLN A 63 5.20 -13.07 11.09
CA GLN A 63 5.00 -12.09 12.15
C GLN A 63 5.40 -10.70 11.65
N VAL A 64 4.57 -9.72 11.97
CA VAL A 64 4.78 -8.32 11.61
C VAL A 64 4.60 -7.46 12.85
N HIS A 65 5.55 -6.54 13.07
CA HIS A 65 5.42 -5.45 14.03
C HIS A 65 5.51 -4.12 13.27
N GLY A 66 4.35 -3.51 13.05
CA GLY A 66 4.22 -2.23 12.36
C GLY A 66 4.66 -1.05 13.23
N THR A 67 4.80 0.10 12.56
CA THR A 67 5.00 1.42 13.21
C THR A 67 3.71 2.25 13.23
N ALA A 68 2.68 1.73 12.58
CA ALA A 68 1.32 2.21 12.43
C ALA A 68 0.43 0.99 12.14
N PRO A 69 -0.89 1.08 12.34
CA PRO A 69 -1.79 -0.05 12.14
C PRO A 69 -1.65 -0.72 10.77
N ILE A 70 -1.66 -2.05 10.77
CA ILE A 70 -1.55 -2.85 9.55
C ILE A 70 -2.88 -2.79 8.79
N ASN A 71 -2.84 -2.30 7.54
CA ASN A 71 -3.99 -2.28 6.66
C ASN A 71 -4.26 -3.69 6.11
N TYR A 72 -3.25 -4.26 5.44
CA TYR A 72 -3.29 -5.62 4.96
C TYR A 72 -1.90 -6.23 4.80
N ILE A 73 -1.89 -7.57 4.77
CA ILE A 73 -0.74 -8.39 4.40
C ILE A 73 -1.17 -9.23 3.19
N ALA A 74 -0.49 -9.06 2.06
CA ALA A 74 -0.74 -9.86 0.87
C ALA A 74 0.39 -10.89 0.71
N LEU A 75 0.03 -12.17 0.70
CA LEU A 75 0.93 -13.29 0.45
C LEU A 75 0.91 -13.62 -1.04
N PHE A 76 2.08 -13.69 -1.64
CA PHE A 76 2.27 -14.00 -3.05
C PHE A 76 3.01 -15.31 -3.21
N ASN A 77 2.72 -15.98 -4.33
CA ASN A 77 3.57 -16.98 -4.93
C ASN A 77 3.89 -16.52 -6.35
N HIS A 78 5.18 -16.29 -6.64
CA HIS A 78 5.62 -15.56 -7.82
C HIS A 78 4.90 -14.20 -7.91
N SER A 79 4.11 -13.97 -8.95
CA SER A 79 3.33 -12.74 -9.13
C SER A 79 1.86 -12.88 -8.70
N ARG A 80 1.41 -14.08 -8.31
CA ARG A 80 0.02 -14.35 -7.93
C ARG A 80 -0.19 -14.08 -6.45
N GLU A 81 -1.13 -13.19 -6.11
CA GLU A 81 -1.62 -13.06 -4.74
C GLU A 81 -2.39 -14.33 -4.37
N VAL A 82 -1.88 -15.07 -3.39
CA VAL A 82 -2.44 -16.35 -2.90
C VAL A 82 -3.54 -16.06 -1.88
N THR A 83 -3.28 -15.14 -0.96
CA THR A 83 -4.26 -14.71 0.03
C THR A 83 -3.93 -13.32 0.56
N ARG A 84 -4.93 -12.69 1.18
CA ARG A 84 -4.82 -11.40 1.84
C ARG A 84 -5.37 -11.48 3.25
N PHE A 85 -4.56 -11.06 4.21
CA PHE A 85 -4.98 -10.86 5.59
C PHE A 85 -5.31 -9.39 5.80
N VAL A 86 -6.48 -9.11 6.37
CA VAL A 86 -6.95 -7.76 6.70
C VAL A 86 -7.18 -7.70 8.20
N PRO A 87 -6.18 -7.24 9.00
CA PRO A 87 -6.25 -7.30 10.46
C PRO A 87 -7.36 -6.45 11.08
N ALA A 88 -7.77 -5.37 10.40
CA ALA A 88 -8.85 -4.50 10.83
C ALA A 88 -9.87 -4.32 9.69
N PRO A 89 -11.17 -4.58 9.93
CA PRO A 89 -12.19 -4.39 8.91
C PRO A 89 -12.27 -2.92 8.47
N GLN A 90 -12.68 -2.69 7.23
CA GLN A 90 -13.04 -1.35 6.79
C GLN A 90 -14.38 -0.94 7.42
N VAL A 91 -14.44 0.29 7.89
CA VAL A 91 -15.61 0.91 8.50
C VAL A 91 -16.12 2.01 7.58
N HIS A 92 -17.43 2.21 7.56
CA HIS A 92 -18.07 3.23 6.75
C HIS A 92 -18.05 4.60 7.44
N HIS A 93 -17.47 5.58 6.77
CA HIS A 93 -17.39 6.98 7.20
C HIS A 93 -18.10 7.87 6.19
N PRO A 94 -19.42 8.11 6.33
CA PRO A 94 -20.20 8.81 5.31
C PRO A 94 -19.72 10.25 5.04
N ASN A 95 -18.98 10.83 5.99
CA ASN A 95 -18.44 12.18 5.89
C ASN A 95 -16.93 12.20 5.62
N LEU A 96 -16.23 11.06 5.58
CA LEU A 96 -14.79 11.01 5.28
C LEU A 96 -14.56 10.39 3.90
N VAL A 97 -14.38 11.24 2.90
CA VAL A 97 -14.14 10.84 1.53
C VAL A 97 -12.63 10.73 1.31
N ARG A 98 -12.13 9.51 1.15
CA ARG A 98 -10.74 9.24 0.78
C ARG A 98 -10.65 9.15 -0.73
N ILE A 99 -9.78 9.97 -1.31
CA ILE A 99 -9.48 9.98 -2.74
C ILE A 99 -8.00 9.60 -2.87
N ILE A 100 -7.71 8.45 -3.47
CA ILE A 100 -6.34 7.98 -3.72
C ILE A 100 -6.09 7.99 -5.21
N TRP A 101 -4.93 8.48 -5.63
CA TRP A 101 -4.42 8.35 -6.98
C TRP A 101 -3.08 7.62 -6.99
N SER A 102 -2.84 6.90 -8.06
CA SER A 102 -1.58 6.20 -8.32
C SER A 102 -1.25 6.32 -9.80
N GLY A 103 0.02 6.16 -10.14
CA GLY A 103 0.43 6.00 -11.52
C GLY A 103 1.91 6.23 -11.74
N ALA A 104 2.38 5.74 -12.87
CA ALA A 104 3.70 6.02 -13.41
C ALA A 104 3.62 6.09 -14.94
N THR A 105 4.48 6.88 -15.56
CA THR A 105 4.46 7.04 -17.03
C THR A 105 5.02 5.83 -17.79
N HIS A 106 5.89 5.04 -17.14
CA HIS A 106 6.52 3.83 -17.70
C HIS A 106 7.18 3.03 -16.55
N GLN A 107 7.78 1.86 -16.84
CA GLN A 107 8.36 0.98 -15.82
C GLN A 107 9.73 1.45 -15.30
N ASP A 108 10.53 2.09 -16.16
CA ASP A 108 11.92 2.44 -15.88
C ASP A 108 12.11 3.71 -15.03
N ARG A 109 13.38 4.10 -14.81
CA ARG A 109 13.71 5.32 -14.06
C ARG A 109 13.19 6.57 -14.76
N GLY A 110 12.79 7.56 -13.97
CA GLY A 110 12.23 8.82 -14.50
C GLY A 110 10.73 8.77 -14.76
N ARG A 111 10.05 7.72 -14.28
CA ARG A 111 8.62 7.45 -14.45
C ARG A 111 7.64 8.34 -13.65
N PHE A 112 8.03 9.59 -13.38
CA PHE A 112 7.22 10.51 -12.59
C PHE A 112 5.96 10.92 -13.33
N MET A 113 4.87 11.04 -12.60
CA MET A 113 3.57 11.45 -13.11
C MET A 113 3.04 12.59 -12.23
N SER A 114 2.72 13.73 -12.84
CA SER A 114 2.07 14.84 -12.13
C SER A 114 0.59 14.55 -11.92
N TRP A 115 0.17 14.80 -10.70
CA TRP A 115 -1.21 14.84 -10.23
C TRP A 115 -1.53 16.21 -9.64
N ASP A 116 -0.88 17.26 -10.14
CA ASP A 116 -1.22 18.62 -9.76
C ASP A 116 -2.64 18.94 -10.24
N GLY A 117 -3.41 19.61 -9.39
CA GLY A 117 -4.80 19.89 -9.67
C GLY A 117 -5.64 20.08 -8.42
N GLY A 118 -6.91 19.75 -8.52
CA GLY A 118 -7.86 20.04 -7.46
C GLY A 118 -9.22 19.39 -7.64
N LEU A 119 -10.11 19.77 -6.73
CA LEU A 119 -11.52 19.41 -6.79
C LEU A 119 -12.41 20.56 -6.32
N GLN A 120 -13.68 20.47 -6.71
CA GLN A 120 -14.76 21.36 -6.29
C GLN A 120 -15.98 20.53 -5.87
N ILE A 121 -16.67 20.93 -4.81
CA ILE A 121 -17.99 20.40 -4.43
C ILE A 121 -19.08 21.38 -4.88
N SER A 122 -20.20 20.85 -5.41
CA SER A 122 -21.31 21.68 -5.92
C SER A 122 -22.14 22.35 -4.82
N GLU A 123 -22.26 21.70 -3.66
CA GLU A 123 -23.07 22.15 -2.52
C GLU A 123 -22.55 21.52 -1.22
N GLY A 124 -22.98 22.06 -0.07
CA GLY A 124 -22.43 21.68 1.23
C GLY A 124 -21.04 22.26 1.46
N ARG A 125 -20.26 21.64 2.35
CA ARG A 125 -18.94 22.16 2.73
C ARG A 125 -17.89 21.09 3.00
N ILE A 126 -16.66 21.36 2.57
CA ILE A 126 -15.44 20.70 3.03
C ILE A 126 -15.09 21.28 4.40
N LYS A 127 -15.02 20.42 5.41
CA LYS A 127 -14.69 20.77 6.81
C LYS A 127 -13.20 20.65 7.10
N ALA A 128 -12.54 19.69 6.44
CA ALA A 128 -11.12 19.44 6.57
C ALA A 128 -10.59 18.76 5.30
N ALA A 129 -9.31 18.97 5.03
CA ALA A 129 -8.61 18.34 3.93
C ALA A 129 -7.21 17.94 4.41
N GLN A 130 -6.88 16.65 4.34
CA GLN A 130 -5.62 16.10 4.86
C GLN A 130 -4.90 15.33 3.75
N PRO A 131 -3.59 15.58 3.52
CA PRO A 131 -2.83 14.82 2.54
C PRO A 131 -2.63 13.38 3.02
N LEU A 132 -2.62 12.44 2.09
CA LEU A 132 -2.36 11.02 2.32
C LEU A 132 -1.12 10.60 1.53
N ASN A 133 -0.11 10.08 2.23
CA ASN A 133 1.18 9.67 1.66
C ASN A 133 1.96 10.78 0.89
N ILE A 134 1.66 12.06 1.11
CA ILE A 134 2.38 13.18 0.49
C ILE A 134 3.43 13.73 1.47
N TYR A 135 4.58 13.05 1.56
CA TYR A 135 5.63 13.39 2.55
C TYR A 135 6.68 14.38 2.03
N THR A 136 6.75 14.62 0.72
CA THR A 136 7.73 15.56 0.16
C THR A 136 7.27 16.99 0.39
N ALA A 137 8.06 17.78 1.13
CA ALA A 137 7.70 19.14 1.54
C ALA A 137 7.32 20.11 0.41
N LYS A 138 7.69 19.81 -0.85
CA LYS A 138 7.32 20.63 -2.02
C LYS A 138 5.93 20.32 -2.59
N TYR A 139 5.30 19.24 -2.11
CA TYR A 139 3.99 18.74 -2.52
C TYR A 139 3.04 18.75 -1.32
N GLY A 140 1.74 18.65 -1.60
CA GLY A 140 0.69 18.68 -0.60
C GLY A 140 -0.47 19.56 -1.03
N ILE A 141 -1.40 19.79 -0.11
CA ILE A 141 -2.52 20.70 -0.30
C ILE A 141 -1.99 22.13 -0.21
N ASP A 142 -2.10 22.87 -1.31
CA ASP A 142 -1.66 24.27 -1.38
C ASP A 142 -2.70 25.19 -0.75
N GLN A 143 -3.97 24.98 -1.09
CA GLN A 143 -5.10 25.77 -0.63
C GLN A 143 -6.36 24.91 -0.60
N TRP A 144 -7.23 25.18 0.37
CA TRP A 144 -8.60 24.65 0.38
C TRP A 144 -9.54 25.62 1.06
N SER A 145 -10.83 25.49 0.76
CA SER A 145 -11.95 26.24 1.32
C SER A 145 -13.14 25.31 1.53
N GLU A 146 -14.29 25.85 1.95
CA GLU A 146 -15.51 25.05 2.06
C GLU A 146 -15.97 24.44 0.73
N THR A 147 -15.55 24.96 -0.42
CA THR A 147 -16.04 24.53 -1.73
C THR A 147 -14.98 23.94 -2.66
N HIS A 148 -13.68 24.11 -2.36
CA HIS A 148 -12.59 23.70 -3.24
C HIS A 148 -11.37 23.19 -2.46
N ALA A 149 -10.59 22.32 -3.09
CA ALA A 149 -9.23 21.97 -2.65
C ALA A 149 -8.28 21.92 -3.86
N GLN A 150 -7.06 22.40 -3.70
CA GLN A 150 -5.99 22.41 -4.71
C GLN A 150 -4.71 21.86 -4.09
N TRP A 151 -3.96 21.09 -4.87
CA TRP A 151 -2.74 20.43 -4.42
C TRP A 151 -1.70 20.31 -5.53
N ARG A 152 -0.47 20.05 -5.10
CA ARG A 152 0.61 19.53 -5.94
C ARG A 152 0.97 18.13 -5.49
N SER A 153 1.11 17.21 -6.43
CA SER A 153 1.42 15.80 -6.14
C SER A 153 2.12 15.15 -7.33
N VAL A 154 3.04 14.23 -7.03
CA VAL A 154 3.74 13.46 -8.06
C VAL A 154 3.89 12.01 -7.62
N THR A 155 3.42 11.09 -8.46
CA THR A 155 3.59 9.66 -8.26
C THR A 155 4.71 9.09 -9.13
N SER A 156 5.30 7.98 -8.71
CA SER A 156 6.27 7.16 -9.46
C SER A 156 5.96 5.66 -9.32
N GLY A 157 4.68 5.34 -9.13
CA GLY A 157 4.17 4.00 -8.80
C GLY A 157 3.75 3.81 -7.35
N GLN A 158 3.90 4.82 -6.48
CA GLN A 158 3.24 4.86 -5.18
C GLN A 158 1.82 5.45 -5.28
N GLU A 159 1.01 5.20 -4.26
CA GLU A 159 -0.28 5.84 -4.04
C GLU A 159 -0.11 7.14 -3.26
N GLU A 160 -0.78 8.20 -3.65
CA GLU A 160 -0.93 9.44 -2.89
C GLU A 160 -2.41 9.81 -2.85
N GLY A 161 -2.80 10.76 -2.01
CA GLY A 161 -4.21 11.08 -1.91
C GLY A 161 -4.56 12.23 -1.01
N ILE A 162 -5.86 12.39 -0.81
CA ILE A 162 -6.45 13.32 0.13
C ILE A 162 -7.59 12.64 0.90
N LEU A 163 -7.70 12.94 2.18
CA LEU A 163 -8.87 12.66 2.99
C LEU A 163 -9.63 13.97 3.19
N LEU A 164 -10.88 13.99 2.73
CA LEU A 164 -11.78 15.11 2.94
C LEU A 164 -12.81 14.77 4.00
N GLU A 165 -12.98 15.65 4.97
CA GLU A 165 -14.19 15.67 5.78
C GLU A 165 -15.22 16.56 5.07
N VAL A 166 -16.37 16.00 4.71
CA VAL A 166 -17.42 16.67 3.95
C VAL A 166 -18.75 16.63 4.69
N GLU A 167 -19.45 17.75 4.66
CA GLU A 167 -20.81 17.88 5.17
C GLU A 167 -21.70 18.34 4.01
N ALA A 168 -22.30 17.37 3.33
CA ALA A 168 -23.18 17.60 2.21
C ALA A 168 -24.16 16.42 2.00
N SER A 169 -25.21 16.68 1.21
CA SER A 169 -26.23 15.71 0.83
C SER A 169 -25.65 14.56 -0.03
N ASN A 170 -26.43 13.54 -0.35
CA ASN A 170 -26.02 12.52 -1.33
C ASN A 170 -25.98 13.06 -2.77
N ASP A 171 -26.70 14.15 -3.05
CA ASP A 171 -26.80 14.76 -4.37
C ASP A 171 -25.62 15.69 -4.67
N ALA A 172 -24.84 16.05 -3.64
CA ALA A 172 -23.64 16.85 -3.79
C ALA A 172 -22.64 16.17 -4.73
N VAL A 173 -22.19 16.91 -5.74
CA VAL A 173 -21.26 16.46 -6.76
C VAL A 173 -19.86 16.97 -6.45
N ILE A 174 -18.89 16.07 -6.41
CA ILE A 174 -17.47 16.43 -6.43
C ILE A 174 -16.99 16.31 -7.87
N THR A 175 -16.42 17.39 -8.40
CA THR A 175 -15.69 17.40 -9.68
C THR A 175 -14.20 17.39 -9.39
N PHE A 176 -13.52 16.34 -9.86
CA PHE A 176 -12.09 16.12 -9.68
C PHE A 176 -11.36 16.41 -10.99
N SER A 177 -10.23 17.12 -10.92
CA SER A 177 -9.36 17.41 -12.05
C SER A 177 -7.91 17.47 -11.61
N ALA A 178 -7.14 16.41 -11.90
CA ALA A 178 -5.71 16.33 -11.61
C ALA A 178 -4.99 15.36 -12.55
N GLY A 179 -3.81 15.73 -13.02
CA GLY A 179 -3.07 14.91 -13.99
C GLY A 179 -3.92 14.57 -15.24
N PRO A 180 -4.02 13.29 -15.65
CA PRO A 180 -4.83 12.86 -16.78
C PRO A 180 -6.32 12.72 -16.43
N ALA A 181 -6.69 12.88 -15.16
CA ALA A 181 -8.01 12.56 -14.67
C ALA A 181 -8.89 13.80 -14.59
N ARG A 182 -10.05 13.72 -15.25
CA ARG A 182 -11.14 14.68 -15.09
C ARG A 182 -12.46 13.92 -15.08
N PHE A 183 -13.15 13.93 -13.94
CA PHE A 183 -14.42 13.24 -13.76
C PHE A 183 -15.21 13.86 -12.61
N SER A 184 -16.47 13.48 -12.49
CA SER A 184 -17.34 13.89 -11.39
C SER A 184 -18.04 12.66 -10.81
N PHE A 185 -18.38 12.73 -9.54
CA PHE A 185 -19.17 11.71 -8.83
C PHE A 185 -20.05 12.37 -7.77
N THR A 186 -21.16 11.74 -7.41
CA THR A 186 -21.98 12.19 -6.28
C THR A 186 -21.47 11.59 -4.97
N LEU A 187 -21.72 12.27 -3.85
CA LEU A 187 -21.42 11.67 -2.54
C LEU A 187 -22.23 10.39 -2.31
N GLY A 188 -23.45 10.29 -2.84
CA GLY A 188 -24.25 9.08 -2.78
C GLY A 188 -23.56 7.87 -3.40
N GLU A 189 -22.89 8.04 -4.55
CA GLU A 189 -22.16 6.97 -5.24
C GLU A 189 -21.04 6.40 -4.37
N VAL A 190 -20.21 7.27 -3.79
CA VAL A 190 -19.03 6.86 -3.00
C VAL A 190 -19.35 6.49 -1.55
N ARG A 191 -20.53 6.90 -1.07
CA ARG A 191 -21.14 6.39 0.17
C ARG A 191 -21.71 4.98 -0.02
N ALA A 192 -22.17 4.63 -1.22
CA ALA A 192 -22.69 3.29 -1.50
C ALA A 192 -21.56 2.26 -1.68
N ALA A 193 -20.52 2.59 -2.43
CA ALA A 193 -19.38 1.70 -2.68
C ALA A 193 -18.14 2.48 -3.13
N GLU A 194 -16.97 1.84 -3.04
CA GLU A 194 -15.76 2.37 -3.67
C GLU A 194 -15.96 2.53 -5.19
N ARG A 195 -15.43 3.64 -5.72
CA ARG A 195 -15.40 3.93 -7.14
C ARG A 195 -13.95 3.98 -7.61
N ARG A 196 -13.69 3.46 -8.81
CA ARG A 196 -12.37 3.44 -9.44
C ARG A 196 -12.47 3.94 -10.89
N TRP A 197 -11.50 4.76 -11.28
CA TRP A 197 -11.29 5.21 -12.65
C TRP A 197 -9.86 4.87 -13.07
N ASP A 198 -9.69 4.18 -14.20
CA ASP A 198 -8.40 3.81 -14.77
C ASP A 198 -8.11 4.68 -16.01
N PHE A 199 -6.84 5.07 -16.19
CA PHE A 199 -6.43 6.03 -17.23
C PHE A 199 -5.44 5.45 -18.26
N GLY A 200 -5.21 4.14 -18.22
CA GLY A 200 -4.45 3.39 -19.24
C GLY A 200 -2.93 3.38 -19.05
N GLY A 201 -2.38 4.20 -18.17
CA GLY A 201 -0.97 4.13 -17.76
C GLY A 201 -0.66 3.00 -16.76
N LEU A 202 0.62 2.88 -16.38
CA LEU A 202 1.07 1.87 -15.42
C LEU A 202 0.51 2.15 -14.03
N GLU A 203 -0.38 1.26 -13.55
CA GLU A 203 -1.11 1.42 -12.28
C GLU A 203 -1.71 2.83 -12.12
N GLN A 204 -2.21 3.37 -13.23
CA GLN A 204 -2.70 4.74 -13.33
C GLN A 204 -4.19 4.80 -13.09
N TYR A 205 -4.57 5.16 -11.87
CA TYR A 205 -5.96 5.15 -11.44
C TYR A 205 -6.25 6.21 -10.38
N VAL A 206 -7.53 6.50 -10.18
CA VAL A 206 -8.06 7.18 -9.00
C VAL A 206 -9.12 6.29 -8.35
N THR A 207 -9.05 6.07 -7.04
CA THR A 207 -10.11 5.48 -6.24
C THR A 207 -10.72 6.49 -5.29
N VAL A 208 -12.04 6.37 -5.07
CA VAL A 208 -12.77 7.18 -4.11
C VAL A 208 -13.64 6.28 -3.26
N SER A 209 -13.51 6.39 -1.95
CA SER A 209 -14.28 5.57 -1.01
C SER A 209 -14.57 6.31 0.29
N THR A 210 -15.64 5.91 0.96
CA THR A 210 -15.96 6.27 2.35
C THR A 210 -15.66 5.12 3.33
N GLN A 211 -15.16 3.98 2.83
CA GLN A 211 -14.83 2.80 3.63
C GLN A 211 -13.32 2.72 3.88
N HIS A 212 -12.90 2.96 5.12
CA HIS A 212 -11.48 2.96 5.54
C HIS A 212 -11.32 2.25 6.87
N SER A 213 -10.10 1.83 7.20
CA SER A 213 -9.82 1.21 8.49
C SER A 213 -9.52 2.29 9.55
N ASP A 214 -10.28 2.28 10.65
CA ASP A 214 -10.03 3.11 11.84
C ASP A 214 -8.93 2.50 12.70
N GLY A 215 -7.68 2.75 12.32
CA GLY A 215 -6.54 2.16 12.99
C GLY A 215 -6.50 0.64 12.82
N GLY A 216 -6.32 -0.09 13.92
CA GLY A 216 -6.10 -1.54 13.91
C GLY A 216 -4.83 -1.96 14.67
N PRO A 217 -4.52 -3.26 14.69
CA PRO A 217 -3.35 -3.75 15.39
C PRO A 217 -2.06 -3.32 14.67
N LEU A 218 -1.05 -2.97 15.46
CA LEU A 218 0.32 -2.80 14.96
C LEU A 218 1.00 -4.16 14.78
N ASP A 219 0.64 -5.15 15.60
CA ASP A 219 1.23 -6.48 15.61
C ASP A 219 0.27 -7.49 14.99
N PHE A 220 0.75 -8.31 14.06
CA PHE A 220 -0.07 -9.35 13.44
C PHE A 220 0.75 -10.58 13.10
N SER A 221 0.22 -11.74 13.48
CA SER A 221 0.75 -13.05 13.09
C SER A 221 -0.26 -13.74 12.17
N PHE A 222 0.23 -14.38 11.13
CA PHE A 222 -0.59 -15.10 10.16
C PHE A 222 -0.09 -16.52 9.95
N ASN A 223 -1.03 -17.40 9.60
CA ASN A 223 -0.77 -18.77 9.19
C ASN A 223 -1.61 -19.06 7.95
N TYR A 224 -1.04 -19.78 6.99
CA TYR A 224 -1.70 -20.22 5.78
C TYR A 224 -1.08 -21.51 5.30
N VAL A 225 -1.89 -22.41 4.74
CA VAL A 225 -1.40 -23.63 4.09
C VAL A 225 -1.71 -23.48 2.61
N ASP A 226 -0.68 -23.46 1.78
CA ASP A 226 -0.84 -23.51 0.32
C ASP A 226 -0.68 -24.95 -0.17
N GLU A 227 -1.53 -25.34 -1.11
CA GLU A 227 -1.45 -26.60 -1.83
C GLU A 227 -1.23 -26.26 -3.31
N PRO A 228 0.03 -26.07 -3.74
CA PRO A 228 0.30 -25.61 -5.10
C PRO A 228 -0.23 -26.63 -6.11
N SER A 229 -0.98 -26.15 -7.09
CA SER A 229 -1.59 -27.00 -8.13
C SER A 229 -0.59 -27.60 -9.10
N GLN A 230 0.67 -27.16 -9.07
CA GLN A 230 1.76 -27.62 -9.91
C GLN A 230 3.00 -27.88 -9.05
N LEU A 231 3.66 -29.02 -9.29
CA LEU A 231 4.99 -29.31 -8.76
C LEU A 231 6.04 -28.39 -9.39
N GLY A 232 7.21 -28.32 -8.79
CA GLY A 232 8.32 -27.48 -9.22
C GLY A 232 8.47 -26.20 -8.39
N GLU A 233 9.14 -25.21 -8.97
CA GLU A 233 9.59 -24.01 -8.26
C GLU A 233 8.43 -23.08 -7.85
N GLN A 234 8.36 -22.80 -6.55
CA GLN A 234 7.49 -21.82 -5.93
C GLN A 234 8.34 -20.69 -5.35
N ALA A 235 7.80 -19.48 -5.33
CA ALA A 235 8.50 -18.31 -4.77
C ALA A 235 7.56 -17.51 -3.88
N TYR A 236 7.55 -17.83 -2.58
CA TYR A 236 6.65 -17.17 -1.63
C TYR A 236 7.25 -15.90 -1.06
N TRP A 237 6.46 -14.82 -1.01
CA TRP A 237 6.85 -13.57 -0.37
C TRP A 237 5.61 -12.79 0.07
N VAL A 238 5.76 -11.87 1.02
CA VAL A 238 4.68 -11.01 1.50
C VAL A 238 4.95 -9.54 1.24
N ARG A 239 3.87 -8.81 0.94
CA ARG A 239 3.81 -7.35 1.00
C ARG A 239 2.97 -6.92 2.18
N ILE A 240 3.52 -6.05 3.02
CA ILE A 240 2.81 -5.40 4.12
C ILE A 240 2.43 -3.99 3.69
N VAL A 241 1.20 -3.57 3.99
CA VAL A 241 0.76 -2.19 3.85
C VAL A 241 0.16 -1.73 5.17
N GLN A 242 0.64 -0.60 5.67
CA GLN A 242 0.12 0.07 6.87
C GLN A 242 -0.87 1.17 6.47
N ASN A 243 -1.70 1.62 7.41
CA ASN A 243 -2.70 2.67 7.16
C ASN A 243 -2.07 4.04 6.80
N ASP A 244 -0.81 4.26 7.15
CA ASP A 244 -0.02 5.44 6.78
C ASP A 244 0.74 5.27 5.44
N PHE A 245 0.35 4.26 4.65
CA PHE A 245 0.89 3.92 3.34
C PHE A 245 2.34 3.42 3.33
N HIS A 246 2.99 3.31 4.50
CA HIS A 246 4.28 2.64 4.56
C HIS A 246 4.12 1.15 4.27
N ARG A 247 5.12 0.60 3.57
CA ARG A 247 5.09 -0.77 3.05
C ARG A 247 6.38 -1.50 3.39
N ALA A 248 6.29 -2.82 3.41
CA ALA A 248 7.45 -3.70 3.41
C ALA A 248 7.28 -4.89 2.48
N TRP A 249 8.40 -5.44 2.04
CA TRP A 249 8.49 -6.61 1.18
C TRP A 249 9.54 -7.58 1.72
N SER A 250 9.14 -8.82 1.97
CA SER A 250 10.09 -9.89 2.30
C SER A 250 10.92 -10.29 1.09
N SER A 251 12.17 -10.73 1.30
CA SER A 251 12.82 -11.58 0.31
C SER A 251 12.01 -12.86 0.06
N PRO A 252 11.92 -13.33 -1.20
CA PRO A 252 11.21 -14.57 -1.48
C PRO A 252 11.89 -15.80 -0.87
N ILE A 253 11.08 -16.80 -0.54
CA ILE A 253 11.49 -18.16 -0.18
C ILE A 253 11.27 -19.02 -1.43
N TYR A 254 12.35 -19.56 -1.98
CA TYR A 254 12.32 -20.37 -3.20
C TYR A 254 12.26 -21.84 -2.82
N LEU A 255 11.18 -22.53 -3.20
CA LEU A 255 10.98 -23.93 -2.87
C LEU A 255 10.70 -24.75 -4.11
N THR A 256 11.45 -25.83 -4.31
CA THR A 256 11.11 -26.83 -5.31
C THR A 256 10.19 -27.87 -4.65
N VAL A 257 8.95 -27.96 -5.11
CA VAL A 257 7.98 -28.93 -4.59
C VAL A 257 8.06 -30.20 -5.43
N SER A 258 8.37 -31.33 -4.78
CA SER A 258 8.47 -32.67 -5.38
C SER A 258 7.39 -33.62 -4.87
#